data_AF-A0A2V8P1G7-F1
#
_entry.id   AF-A0A2V8P1G7-F1
#
_cell.length_a   1.000
_cell.length_b   1.000
_cell.length_c   1.000
_cell.angle_alpha   90.00
_cell.angle_beta   90.00
_cell.angle_gamma   90.00
#
_symmetry.space_group_name_H-M   'P 1'
#
loop_
_entity.id
_entity.type
_entity.pdbx_description
1 polymer ?
#
loop_
_entity_poly.entity_id
_entity_poly.type
_entity_poly.pdbx_seq_one_letter_code
_entity_poly.pdbx_strand_id
1 'polypeptide(L)'
;LIEIKTRIAEADARLASVNKEMEEIAQDQERLRENIKALTATAEARQLIARYVSKADEQETRLEQLTKDRKALSDERARLQAEFDSALRSLDINRNLTS
;
A
#
# COMPACT_ATOMS: atom_id res chain seq x y z
N LEU A 1 -23.62 -8.20 -8.31
CA LEU A 1 -22.56 -9.19 -8.04
C LEU A 1 -21.32 -9.01 -8.90
N ILE A 2 -21.43 -8.98 -10.24
CA ILE A 2 -20.27 -8.76 -11.14
C ILE A 2 -19.58 -7.43 -10.82
N GLU A 3 -20.36 -6.36 -10.69
CA GLU A 3 -19.83 -5.03 -10.32
C GLU A 3 -19.07 -5.02 -8.98
N ILE A 4 -19.61 -5.67 -7.95
CA ILE A 4 -18.94 -5.78 -6.63
C ILE A 4 -17.61 -6.55 -6.77
N LYS A 5 -17.58 -7.63 -7.57
CA LYS A 5 -16.33 -8.35 -7.86
C LYS A 5 -15.31 -7.47 -8.59
N THR A 6 -15.75 -6.68 -9.57
CA THR A 6 -14.87 -5.74 -10.28
C THR A 6 -14.25 -4.74 -9.30
N ARG A 7 -15.06 -4.16 -8.41
CA ARG A 7 -14.58 -3.22 -7.40
C ARG A 7 -13.61 -3.86 -6.39
N ILE A 8 -13.84 -5.11 -5.99
CA ILE A 8 -12.89 -5.87 -5.14
C ILE A 8 -11.56 -6.02 -5.88
N ALA A 9 -11.58 -6.43 -7.15
CA ALA A 9 -10.37 -6.60 -7.95
C ALA A 9 -9.61 -5.28 -8.14
N GLU A 10 -10.31 -4.16 -8.34
CA GLU A 10 -9.72 -2.83 -8.39
C GLU A 10 -9.05 -2.44 -7.06
N ALA A 11 -9.71 -2.70 -5.93
CA ALA A 11 -9.14 -2.45 -4.60
C ALA A 11 -7.89 -3.30 -4.35
N ASP A 12 -7.91 -4.58 -4.71
CA ASP A 12 -6.77 -5.48 -4.61
C ASP A 12 -5.59 -5.03 -5.49
N ALA A 13 -5.86 -4.57 -6.72
CA ALA A 13 -4.83 -4.03 -7.61
C ALA A 13 -4.18 -2.76 -7.04
N ARG A 14 -4.98 -1.86 -6.45
CA ARG A 14 -4.47 -0.65 -5.79
C ARG A 14 -3.66 -1.00 -4.54
N LEU A 15 -4.10 -1.96 -3.73
CA LEU A 15 -3.34 -2.46 -2.59
C LEU A 15 -1.98 -3.03 -3.01
N ALA A 16 -1.94 -3.82 -4.08
CA ALA A 16 -0.70 -4.35 -4.62
C ALA A 16 0.27 -3.22 -5.05
N SER A 17 -0.25 -2.18 -5.72
CA SER A 17 0.54 -1.01 -6.11
C SER A 17 1.10 -0.25 -4.91
N VAL A 18 0.28 0.02 -3.90
CA VAL A 18 0.71 0.72 -2.68
C VAL A 18 1.76 -0.09 -1.92
N ASN A 19 1.56 -1.40 -1.77
CA ASN A 19 2.53 -2.27 -1.10
C ASN A 19 3.87 -2.31 -1.84
N LYS A 20 3.84 -2.37 -3.18
CA LYS A 20 5.04 -2.32 -4.01
C LYS A 20 5.81 -1.01 -3.80
N GLU A 21 5.12 0.13 -3.79
CA GLU A 21 5.78 1.42 -3.57
C GLU A 21 6.39 1.52 -2.17
N MET A 22 5.69 1.02 -1.14
CA MET A 22 6.24 0.95 0.22
C MET A 22 7.52 0.10 0.28
N GLU A 23 7.55 -1.03 -0.44
CA GLU A 23 8.73 -1.90 -0.52
C GLU A 23 9.90 -1.22 -1.25
N GLU A 24 9.63 -0.55 -2.36
CA GLU A 24 10.65 0.21 -3.10
C GLU A 24 11.26 1.33 -2.23
N ILE A 25 10.43 2.05 -1.46
CA ILE A 25 10.94 3.06 -0.52
C ILE A 25 11.80 2.41 0.58
N ALA A 26 11.38 1.29 1.15
CA ALA A 26 12.15 0.60 2.18
C ALA A 26 13.52 0.12 1.66
N GLN A 27 13.57 -0.42 0.44
CA GLN A 27 14.82 -0.80 -0.21
C GLN A 27 15.71 0.42 -0.49
N ASP A 28 15.12 1.54 -0.95
CA ASP A 28 15.83 2.79 -1.11
C ASP A 28 16.47 3.26 0.20
N GLN A 29 15.72 3.26 1.29
CA GLN A 29 16.20 3.68 2.61
C GLN A 29 17.37 2.82 3.11
N GLU A 30 17.32 1.50 2.91
CA GLU A 30 18.43 0.63 3.29
C GLU A 30 19.70 0.92 2.48
N ARG A 31 19.58 1.04 1.15
CA ARG A 31 20.71 1.44 0.27
C ARG A 31 21.29 2.79 0.67
N LEU A 32 20.44 3.75 1.02
CA LEU A 32 20.88 5.06 1.47
C LEU A 32 21.65 4.98 2.80
N ARG A 33 21.17 4.19 3.75
CA ARG A 33 21.86 3.96 5.03
C ARG A 33 23.23 3.33 4.81
N GLU A 34 23.36 2.35 3.93
CA GLU A 34 24.64 1.73 3.57
C GLU A 34 25.59 2.74 2.92
N ASN A 35 25.10 3.55 1.96
CA ASN A 35 25.88 4.59 1.32
C ASN A 35 26.40 5.62 2.34
N ILE A 36 25.55 6.09 3.26
CA ILE A 36 25.97 7.05 4.31
C ILE A 36 27.08 6.44 5.18
N LYS A 37 26.95 5.17 5.60
CA LYS A 37 27.99 4.49 6.39
C LYS A 37 29.32 4.40 5.64
N ALA A 38 29.29 4.21 4.33
CA ALA A 38 30.51 4.17 3.51
C ALA A 38 31.12 5.57 3.32
N LEU A 39 30.29 6.59 3.14
CA LEU A 39 30.70 7.96 2.80
C LEU A 39 31.23 8.75 3.99
N THR A 40 30.71 8.54 5.21
CA THR A 40 31.22 9.23 6.41
C THR A 40 32.70 8.97 6.69
N ALA A 41 33.32 8.02 6.00
CA ALA A 41 34.77 7.78 6.01
C ALA A 41 35.58 8.80 5.18
N THR A 42 34.96 9.69 4.39
CA THR A 42 35.65 10.68 3.54
C THR A 42 35.21 12.12 3.83
N ALA A 43 36.07 13.10 3.48
CA ALA A 43 35.85 14.52 3.77
C ALA A 43 34.74 15.15 2.89
N GLU A 44 34.45 14.55 1.73
CA GLU A 44 33.42 14.98 0.76
C GLU A 44 31.98 14.63 1.18
N ALA A 45 31.78 13.93 2.30
CA ALA A 45 30.50 13.32 2.68
C ALA A 45 29.37 14.31 3.02
N ARG A 46 29.66 15.53 3.47
CA ARG A 46 28.66 16.41 4.10
C ARG A 46 27.55 16.84 3.14
N GLN A 47 27.87 17.20 1.90
CA GLN A 47 26.87 17.63 0.92
C GLN A 47 25.99 16.46 0.48
N LEU A 48 26.56 15.26 0.43
CA LEU A 48 25.86 14.03 0.05
C LEU A 48 24.90 13.60 1.17
N ILE A 49 25.34 13.67 2.44
CA ILE A 49 24.50 13.47 3.62
C ILE A 49 23.32 14.45 3.65
N ALA A 50 23.54 15.74 3.38
CA ALA A 50 22.46 16.73 3.38
C ALA A 50 21.36 16.43 2.34
N ARG A 51 21.74 16.00 1.13
CA ARG A 51 20.78 15.56 0.11
C ARG A 51 19.99 14.32 0.55
N TYR A 52 20.63 13.43 1.30
CA TYR A 52 19.97 12.21 1.79
C TYR A 52 18.97 12.46 2.89
N VAL A 53 19.28 13.35 3.84
CA VAL A 53 18.32 13.73 4.89
C VAL A 53 17.06 14.28 4.24
N SER A 54 17.21 15.19 3.27
CA SER A 54 16.07 15.73 2.50
C SER A 54 15.24 14.62 1.81
N LYS A 55 15.90 13.66 1.15
CA LYS A 55 15.20 12.54 0.49
C LYS A 55 14.51 11.62 1.50
N ALA A 56 15.12 11.40 2.67
CA ALA A 56 14.54 10.57 3.72
C ALA A 56 13.28 11.22 4.31
N ASP A 57 13.28 12.54 4.54
CA ASP A 57 12.12 13.29 5.04
C ASP A 57 10.94 13.22 4.05
N GLU A 58 11.23 13.35 2.75
CA GLU A 58 10.23 13.19 1.67
C GLU A 58 9.66 11.76 1.64
N GLN A 59 10.52 10.75 1.78
CA GLN A 59 10.11 9.35 1.81
C GLN A 59 9.30 8.99 3.06
N GLU A 60 9.61 9.56 4.22
CA GLU A 60 8.84 9.38 5.44
C GLU A 60 7.42 9.96 5.28
N THR A 61 7.33 11.19 4.77
CA THR A 61 6.04 11.82 4.43
C THR A 61 5.23 10.95 3.45
N ARG A 62 5.89 10.37 2.44
CA ARG A 62 5.24 9.47 1.48
C ARG A 62 4.78 8.16 2.13
N LEU A 63 5.58 7.55 3.00
CA LEU A 63 5.22 6.32 3.71
C LEU A 63 4.02 6.51 4.63
N GLU A 64 3.92 7.66 5.30
CA GLU A 64 2.74 8.00 6.10
C GLU A 64 1.47 8.05 5.25
N GLN A 65 1.54 8.68 4.07
CA GLN A 65 0.42 8.73 3.14
C GLN A 65 0.06 7.34 2.62
N LEU A 66 1.04 6.57 2.16
CA LEU A 66 0.83 5.20 1.68
C LEU A 66 0.24 4.29 2.76
N THR A 67 0.63 4.49 4.02
CA THR A 67 0.07 3.73 5.15
C THR A 67 -1.41 4.04 5.36
N LYS A 68 -1.81 5.32 5.26
CA LYS A 68 -3.22 5.75 5.32
C LYS A 68 -4.01 5.20 4.13
N ASP A 69 -3.46 5.31 2.93
CA ASP A 69 -4.10 4.82 1.70
C ASP A 69 -4.30 3.31 1.73
N ARG A 70 -3.28 2.56 2.16
CA ARG A 70 -3.36 1.11 2.35
C ARG A 70 -4.46 0.73 3.33
N LYS A 71 -4.56 1.44 4.45
CA LYS A 71 -5.62 1.20 5.44
C LYS A 71 -7.00 1.47 4.84
N ALA A 72 -7.18 2.60 4.17
CA ALA A 72 -8.46 2.94 3.55
C ALA A 72 -8.88 1.91 2.49
N LEU A 73 -7.95 1.48 1.63
CA LEU A 73 -8.20 0.46 0.62
C LEU A 73 -8.51 -0.92 1.23
N SER A 74 -7.82 -1.29 2.31
CA SER A 74 -8.09 -2.53 3.05
C SER A 74 -9.49 -2.52 3.67
N ASP A 75 -9.88 -1.40 4.29
CA ASP A 75 -11.20 -1.22 4.89
C ASP A 75 -12.30 -1.24 3.79
N GLU A 76 -12.07 -0.59 2.65
CA GLU A 76 -12.98 -0.64 1.49
C GLU A 76 -13.13 -2.07 0.95
N ARG A 77 -12.02 -2.78 0.73
CA ARG A 77 -12.03 -4.17 0.25
C ARG A 77 -12.81 -5.09 1.20
N ALA A 78 -12.60 -4.95 2.51
CA ALA A 78 -13.33 -5.72 3.51
C ALA A 78 -14.84 -5.44 3.46
N ARG A 79 -15.23 -4.16 3.31
CA ARG A 79 -16.64 -3.76 3.16
C ARG A 79 -17.27 -4.37 1.89
N LEU A 80 -16.58 -4.28 0.76
CA LEU A 80 -17.05 -4.84 -0.51
C LEU A 80 -17.19 -6.36 -0.45
N GLN A 81 -16.27 -7.04 0.22
CA GLN A 81 -16.36 -8.49 0.44
C GLN A 81 -17.60 -8.85 1.27
N ALA A 82 -17.86 -8.13 2.37
CA ALA A 82 -19.04 -8.38 3.21
C ALA A 82 -20.36 -8.13 2.44
N GLU A 83 -20.38 -7.09 1.59
CA GLU A 83 -21.51 -6.78 0.71
C GLU A 83 -21.75 -7.90 -0.32
N PHE A 84 -20.68 -8.40 -0.94
CA PHE A 84 -20.73 -9.53 -1.88
C PHE A 84 -21.29 -10.79 -1.22
N ASP A 85 -20.77 -11.14 -0.03
CA ASP A 85 -21.20 -12.34 0.70
C ASP A 85 -22.67 -12.24 1.14
N SER A 86 -23.14 -11.04 1.51
CA SER A 86 -24.54 -10.78 1.86
C SER A 86 -25.47 -10.94 0.66
N ALA A 87 -25.05 -10.42 -0.51
CA ALA A 87 -25.79 -10.54 -1.74
C ALA A 87 -25.88 -12.01 -2.21
N LEU A 88 -24.82 -12.79 -2.05
CA LEU A 88 -24.84 -14.23 -2.32
C LEU A 88 -25.85 -14.98 -1.43
N ARG A 89 -25.79 -14.76 -0.11
CA ARG A 89 -26.74 -15.39 0.84
C ARG A 89 -28.19 -15.07 0.50
N SER A 90 -28.47 -13.83 0.13
CA SER A 90 -29.83 -13.41 -0.27
C SER A 90 -30.33 -14.14 -1.51
N LEU A 91 -29.45 -14.40 -2.49
CA LEU A 91 -29.83 -15.16 -3.69
C LEU A 91 -30.08 -16.64 -3.38
N ASP A 92 -29.24 -17.25 -2.54
CA ASP A 92 -29.41 -18.65 -2.12
C ASP A 92 -30.72 -18.88 -1.35
N ILE A 93 -31.08 -17.95 -0.45
CA ILE A 93 -32.35 -18.00 0.28
C ILE A 93 -33.54 -17.92 -0.68
N ASN A 94 -33.54 -16.96 -1.61
CA ASN A 94 -34.62 -16.81 -2.57
C ASN A 94 -34.78 -18.08 -3.44
N ARG A 95 -33.69 -18.68 -3.89
CA ARG A 95 -33.72 -19.92 -4.66
C ARG A 95 -34.39 -21.07 -3.89
N ASN A 96 -34.08 -21.22 -2.61
CA ASN A 96 -34.65 -22.27 -1.76
C ASN A 96 -36.13 -22.02 -1.41
N LEU A 97 -36.60 -20.78 -1.43
CA LEU A 97 -38.03 -20.45 -1.19
C LEU A 97 -38.91 -20.65 -2.42
N THR A 98 -38.31 -20.63 -3.62
CA THR A 98 -39.03 -20.78 -4.89
C THR A 98 -38.91 -22.19 -5.50
N SER A 99 -38.24 -23.13 -4.82
CA SER A 99 -38.10 -24.54 -5.23
C SER A 99 -38.98 -25.46 -4.40
#